data_AF-A0A918KYU0-F1
#
_entry.id   AF-A0A918KYU0-F1
#
_cell.length_a   1.000
_cell.length_b   1.000
_cell.length_c   1.000
_cell.angle_alpha   90.00
_cell.angle_beta   90.00
_cell.angle_gamma   90.00
#
_symmetry.space_group_name_H-M   'P 1'
#
loop_
_entity.id
_entity.type
_entity.pdbx_description
1 polymer ?
#
loop_
_entity_poly.entity_id
_entity_poly.type
_entity_poly.pdbx_seq_one_letter_code
_entity_poly.pdbx_strand_id
1 'polypeptide(L)'
;MPHAPHHADAAADVAAADLDAALRGGPFHVALRAAIAARGLPLQRVQHHLSRHGVKVGVTSLSYWQQGARRPQRPESLRAVRALEEILRLPDESLIRLLTESDAETAGTQPTGRSYRSFMEASDVLDKLLVELECPADDGLHTLGHHERVRIGSRRELLGRESQHIVRAHRDGVDRFVAVHHGDPGCAPERMTLHALENCRPGRVRRHHATGILVAELLFDIRLRAGDTFLFRYGVEDGTAGASREYVRGFGAPGGQYALQIRFDENALPVRCHRFTRHSAAAPRGGRQELPLSPRHRSVHLVEPRVRSGMVGIGWDWE
;
A
#
# COMPACT_ATOMS: atom_id res chain seq x y z
N MET A 1 -19.91 48.13 -17.72
CA MET A 1 -19.71 46.68 -17.96
C MET A 1 -18.73 46.12 -16.94
N PRO A 2 -19.18 45.43 -15.89
CA PRO A 2 -18.28 44.58 -15.11
C PRO A 2 -18.78 43.12 -15.16
N HIS A 3 -18.08 42.26 -15.90
CA HIS A 3 -18.26 40.81 -15.85
C HIS A 3 -17.01 40.18 -15.25
N ALA A 4 -17.05 39.90 -13.95
CA ALA A 4 -16.20 38.90 -13.30
C ALA A 4 -16.78 38.50 -11.92
N PRO A 5 -17.85 37.68 -11.90
CA PRO A 5 -17.95 36.63 -10.89
C PRO A 5 -18.17 35.23 -11.50
N HIS A 6 -18.36 35.11 -12.81
CA HIS A 6 -18.88 33.90 -13.45
C HIS A 6 -17.94 32.69 -13.47
N HIS A 7 -16.62 32.88 -13.35
CA HIS A 7 -15.65 31.77 -13.40
C HIS A 7 -15.47 31.01 -12.08
N ALA A 8 -15.68 31.68 -10.94
CA ALA A 8 -15.61 31.02 -9.63
C ALA A 8 -16.88 30.20 -9.35
N ASP A 9 -18.04 30.73 -9.74
CA ASP A 9 -19.33 30.02 -9.67
C ASP A 9 -19.35 28.81 -10.61
N ALA A 10 -18.88 28.95 -11.86
CA ALA A 10 -18.83 27.83 -12.79
C ALA A 10 -17.88 26.71 -12.33
N ALA A 11 -16.76 27.03 -11.68
CA ALA A 11 -15.85 26.03 -11.13
C ALA A 11 -16.43 25.32 -9.89
N ALA A 12 -17.20 26.04 -9.07
CA ALA A 12 -17.91 25.48 -7.93
C ALA A 12 -19.09 24.58 -8.37
N ASP A 13 -19.84 24.99 -9.40
CA ASP A 13 -20.95 24.22 -9.98
C ASP A 13 -20.46 22.94 -10.68
N VAL A 14 -19.32 23.00 -11.38
CA VAL A 14 -18.70 21.81 -11.99
C VAL A 14 -18.19 20.84 -10.91
N ALA A 15 -17.56 21.35 -9.84
CA ALA A 15 -17.11 20.52 -8.71
C ALA A 15 -18.29 19.89 -7.94
N ALA A 16 -19.42 20.58 -7.84
CA ALA A 16 -20.65 20.06 -7.26
C ALA A 16 -21.30 18.98 -8.15
N ALA A 17 -21.34 19.18 -9.46
CA ALA A 17 -21.84 18.19 -10.41
C ALA A 17 -20.98 16.91 -10.46
N ASP A 18 -19.65 17.05 -10.37
CA ASP A 18 -18.70 15.94 -10.28
C ASP A 18 -18.84 15.15 -8.97
N LEU A 19 -19.11 15.85 -7.85
CA LEU A 19 -19.41 15.22 -6.56
C LEU A 19 -20.72 14.42 -6.62
N ASP A 20 -21.77 15.00 -7.18
CA ASP A 20 -23.07 14.35 -7.34
C ASP A 20 -23.01 13.11 -8.23
N ALA A 21 -22.24 13.16 -9.32
CA ALA A 21 -21.99 11.99 -10.17
C ALA A 21 -21.22 10.90 -9.41
N ALA A 22 -20.22 11.27 -8.61
CA ALA A 22 -19.46 10.34 -7.79
C ALA A 22 -20.30 9.69 -6.68
N LEU A 23 -21.26 10.42 -6.08
CA LEU A 23 -22.15 9.91 -5.03
C LEU A 23 -23.27 8.99 -5.56
N ARG A 24 -23.64 9.10 -6.85
CA ARG A 24 -24.71 8.27 -7.45
C ARG A 24 -24.28 6.84 -7.77
N GLY A 25 -23.02 6.61 -8.13
CA GLY A 25 -22.53 5.27 -8.46
C GLY A 25 -21.01 5.17 -8.62
N GLY A 26 -20.27 6.18 -8.18
CA GLY A 26 -18.81 6.18 -8.25
C GLY A 26 -18.18 5.31 -7.14
N PRO A 27 -16.91 4.90 -7.29
CA PRO A 27 -16.21 4.22 -6.21
C PRO A 27 -16.13 5.09 -4.95
N PHE A 28 -16.42 4.52 -3.77
CA PHE A 28 -16.40 5.23 -2.47
C PHE A 28 -15.24 6.23 -2.27
N HIS A 29 -14.01 5.85 -2.66
CA HIS A 29 -12.83 6.70 -2.48
C HIS A 29 -12.82 7.94 -3.38
N VAL A 30 -13.42 7.86 -4.56
CA VAL A 30 -13.60 8.98 -5.50
C VAL A 30 -14.62 9.95 -4.91
N ALA A 31 -15.75 9.43 -4.43
CA ALA A 31 -16.78 10.23 -3.77
C ALA A 31 -16.25 10.92 -2.49
N LEU A 32 -15.50 10.20 -1.65
CA LEU A 32 -14.90 10.77 -0.43
C LEU A 32 -13.86 11.85 -0.74
N ARG A 33 -13.04 11.66 -1.78
CA ARG A 33 -12.05 12.67 -2.20
C ARG A 33 -12.74 13.93 -2.73
N ALA A 34 -13.76 13.77 -3.57
CA ALA A 34 -14.54 14.88 -4.11
C ALA A 34 -15.24 15.65 -2.98
N ALA A 35 -15.82 14.94 -2.00
CA ALA A 35 -16.50 15.55 -0.86
C ALA A 35 -15.56 16.39 0.02
N ILE A 36 -14.35 15.89 0.29
CA ILE A 36 -13.36 16.61 1.09
C ILE A 36 -12.81 17.83 0.34
N ALA A 37 -12.60 17.70 -0.99
CA ALA A 37 -12.17 18.80 -1.84
C ALA A 37 -13.23 19.91 -1.92
N ALA A 38 -14.50 19.55 -2.13
CA ALA A 38 -15.62 20.49 -2.15
C ALA A 38 -15.80 21.23 -0.82
N ARG A 39 -15.52 20.56 0.30
CA ARG A 39 -15.57 21.18 1.63
C ARG A 39 -14.34 22.03 1.97
N GLY A 40 -13.25 21.91 1.21
CA GLY A 40 -11.99 22.62 1.45
C GLY A 40 -11.34 22.31 2.79
N LEU A 41 -11.59 21.12 3.35
CA LEU A 41 -11.08 20.74 4.68
C LEU A 41 -9.77 19.95 4.55
N PRO A 42 -8.68 20.39 5.19
CA PRO A 42 -7.47 19.56 5.27
C PRO A 42 -7.74 18.33 6.15
N LEU A 43 -7.09 17.22 5.81
CA LEU A 43 -7.34 15.90 6.43
C LEU A 43 -7.19 15.88 7.96
N GLN A 44 -6.26 16.68 8.48
CA GLN A 44 -6.07 16.85 9.93
C GLN A 44 -7.27 17.53 10.60
N ARG A 45 -7.92 18.49 9.93
CA ARG A 45 -9.16 19.09 10.45
C ARG A 45 -10.32 18.09 10.43
N VAL A 46 -10.40 17.23 9.41
CA VAL A 46 -11.42 16.18 9.33
C VAL A 46 -11.22 15.17 10.47
N GLN A 47 -9.98 14.72 10.71
CA GLN A 47 -9.65 13.84 11.83
C GLN A 47 -9.95 14.47 13.20
N HIS A 48 -9.65 15.77 13.37
CA HIS A 48 -10.00 16.49 14.58
C HIS A 48 -11.51 16.51 14.83
N HIS A 49 -12.33 16.77 13.79
CA HIS A 49 -13.79 16.75 13.93
C HIS A 49 -14.31 15.35 14.26
N LEU A 50 -13.79 14.31 13.61
CA LEU A 50 -14.16 12.92 13.92
C LEU A 50 -13.87 12.56 15.38
N SER A 51 -12.72 13.00 15.92
CA SER A 51 -12.37 12.78 17.32
C SER A 51 -13.36 13.45 18.30
N ARG A 52 -13.90 14.63 17.93
CA ARG A 52 -14.92 15.33 18.72
C ARG A 52 -16.29 14.66 18.66
N HIS A 53 -16.59 13.93 17.59
CA HIS A 53 -17.76 13.06 17.47
C HIS A 53 -17.56 11.69 18.15
N GLY A 54 -16.50 11.51 18.95
CA GLY A 54 -16.22 10.28 19.68
C GLY A 54 -15.68 9.13 18.81
N VAL A 55 -15.31 9.42 17.56
CA VAL A 55 -14.80 8.42 16.61
C VAL A 55 -13.29 8.57 16.46
N LYS A 56 -12.53 7.54 16.85
CA LYS A 56 -11.07 7.52 16.73
C LYS A 56 -10.65 6.94 15.38
N VAL A 57 -10.44 7.81 14.38
CA VAL A 57 -9.84 7.43 13.09
C VAL A 57 -8.55 8.22 12.87
N GLY A 58 -7.47 7.53 12.53
CA GLY A 58 -6.19 8.17 12.23
C GLY A 58 -6.21 8.89 10.87
N VAL A 59 -5.40 9.94 10.73
CA VAL A 59 -5.24 10.67 9.46
C VAL A 59 -4.79 9.72 8.33
N THR A 60 -3.95 8.74 8.64
CA THR A 60 -3.49 7.70 7.73
C THR A 60 -4.65 6.83 7.22
N SER A 61 -5.60 6.48 8.10
CA SER A 61 -6.81 5.73 7.72
C SER A 61 -7.71 6.53 6.78
N LEU A 62 -7.88 7.83 7.04
CA LEU A 62 -8.63 8.73 6.14
C LEU A 62 -7.94 8.89 4.79
N SER A 63 -6.61 9.00 4.79
CA SER A 63 -5.80 9.06 3.58
C SER A 63 -5.94 7.77 2.76
N TYR A 64 -5.90 6.61 3.41
CA TYR A 64 -6.12 5.33 2.73
C TYR A 64 -7.55 5.16 2.20
N TRP A 65 -8.55 5.75 2.86
CA TRP A 65 -9.93 5.78 2.36
C TRP A 65 -10.07 6.66 1.12
N GLN A 66 -9.47 7.86 1.09
CA GLN A 66 -9.47 8.74 -0.09
C GLN A 66 -8.69 8.19 -1.29
N GLN A 67 -7.68 7.37 -1.03
CA GLN A 67 -6.85 6.73 -2.04
C GLN A 67 -7.44 5.41 -2.54
N GLY A 68 -8.52 4.92 -1.92
CA GLY A 68 -9.11 3.62 -2.24
C GLY A 68 -8.24 2.43 -1.82
N ALA A 69 -7.14 2.69 -1.10
CA ALA A 69 -6.26 1.69 -0.52
C ALA A 69 -6.95 0.87 0.58
N ARG A 70 -7.99 1.44 1.23
CA ARG A 70 -8.80 0.80 2.28
C ARG A 70 -10.28 1.23 2.12
N ARG A 71 -11.22 0.30 2.33
CA ARG A 71 -12.67 0.60 2.42
C ARG A 71 -13.18 0.39 3.85
N PRO A 72 -13.99 1.29 4.40
CA PRO A 72 -14.62 1.12 5.71
C PRO A 72 -15.81 0.14 5.63
N GLN A 73 -15.76 -0.95 6.41
CA GLN A 73 -16.84 -1.97 6.44
C GLN A 73 -17.24 -2.40 7.86
N ARG A 74 -16.43 -2.10 8.88
CA ARG A 74 -16.73 -2.45 10.29
C ARG A 74 -17.81 -1.51 10.86
N PRO A 75 -18.62 -1.92 11.85
CA PRO A 75 -19.62 -1.05 12.49
C PRO A 75 -19.03 0.28 13.01
N GLU A 76 -17.82 0.25 13.56
CA GLU A 76 -17.11 1.45 14.02
C GLU A 76 -16.62 2.33 12.87
N SER A 77 -16.18 1.73 11.77
CA SER A 77 -15.77 2.46 10.57
C SER A 77 -16.97 3.01 9.80
N LEU A 78 -18.10 2.30 9.78
CA LEU A 78 -19.37 2.80 9.25
C LEU A 78 -19.90 3.94 10.11
N ARG A 79 -19.73 3.88 11.44
CA ARG A 79 -19.99 5.01 12.33
C ARG A 79 -19.09 6.21 12.03
N ALA A 80 -17.83 5.97 11.65
CA ALA A 80 -16.93 7.02 11.18
C ALA A 80 -17.35 7.60 9.82
N VAL A 81 -17.86 6.79 8.90
CA VAL A 81 -18.39 7.24 7.61
C VAL A 81 -19.65 8.09 7.80
N ARG A 82 -20.55 7.71 8.71
CA ARG A 82 -21.71 8.54 9.11
C ARG A 82 -21.27 9.91 9.64
N ALA A 83 -20.31 9.91 10.55
CA ALA A 83 -19.76 11.17 11.06
C ALA A 83 -19.04 11.98 9.96
N LEU A 84 -18.43 11.34 8.96
CA LEU A 84 -17.86 12.02 7.80
C LEU A 84 -18.94 12.68 6.93
N GLU A 85 -20.07 12.01 6.69
CA GLU A 85 -21.20 12.58 5.94
C GLU A 85 -21.69 13.87 6.61
N GLU A 86 -21.84 13.86 7.95
CA GLU A 86 -22.21 15.05 8.74
C GLU A 86 -21.17 16.18 8.65
N ILE A 87 -19.88 15.86 8.85
CA ILE A 87 -18.77 16.83 8.83
C ILE A 87 -18.62 17.48 7.44
N LEU A 88 -18.81 16.67 6.40
CA LEU A 88 -18.68 17.09 5.00
C LEU A 88 -19.98 17.67 4.43
N ARG A 89 -21.07 17.67 5.21
CA ARG A 89 -22.41 18.14 4.81
C ARG A 89 -22.94 17.43 3.57
N LEU A 90 -22.75 16.12 3.51
CA LEU A 90 -23.31 15.27 2.46
C LEU A 90 -24.72 14.82 2.84
N PRO A 91 -25.55 14.42 1.87
CA PRO A 91 -26.81 13.74 2.15
C PRO A 91 -26.57 12.47 2.99
N ASP A 92 -27.50 12.17 3.89
CA ASP A 92 -27.42 10.99 4.77
C ASP A 92 -27.26 9.70 3.95
N GLU A 93 -26.35 8.83 4.41
CA GLU A 93 -26.05 7.52 3.82
C GLU A 93 -25.50 7.54 2.37
N SER A 94 -25.15 8.70 1.83
CA SER A 94 -24.63 8.85 0.46
C SER A 94 -23.30 8.13 0.23
N LEU A 95 -22.39 8.13 1.20
CA LEU A 95 -21.13 7.37 1.15
C LEU A 95 -21.32 5.92 1.60
N ILE A 96 -22.25 5.66 2.53
CA ILE A 96 -22.55 4.31 3.01
C ILE A 96 -23.15 3.43 1.92
N ARG A 97 -24.05 3.99 1.11
CA ARG A 97 -24.69 3.27 0.00
C ARG A 97 -23.68 2.73 -1.02
N LEU A 98 -22.63 3.52 -1.29
CA LEU A 98 -21.52 3.12 -2.17
C LEU A 98 -20.66 1.99 -1.59
N LEU A 99 -20.76 1.73 -0.29
CA LEU A 99 -20.09 0.62 0.37
C LEU A 99 -20.91 -0.67 0.33
N THR A 100 -22.25 -0.59 0.28
CA THR A 100 -23.18 -1.74 0.27
C THR A 100 -23.55 -2.23 -1.13
N GLU A 101 -23.67 -1.35 -2.13
CA GLU A 101 -24.11 -1.76 -3.50
C GLU A 101 -23.03 -2.53 -4.28
N SER A 102 -21.74 -2.37 -3.95
CA SER A 102 -20.64 -3.11 -4.59
C SER A 102 -20.59 -4.60 -4.23
N ASP A 103 -21.25 -5.03 -3.15
CA ASP A 103 -21.23 -6.43 -2.69
C ASP A 103 -22.22 -7.32 -3.46
N ALA A 104 -23.20 -6.73 -4.17
CA ALA A 104 -24.23 -7.49 -4.89
C ALA A 104 -23.77 -8.06 -6.25
N GLU A 105 -22.76 -7.46 -6.91
CA GLU A 105 -22.28 -7.92 -8.23
C GLU A 105 -21.20 -9.01 -8.18
N THR A 106 -20.72 -9.40 -6.99
CA THR A 106 -19.60 -10.34 -6.83
C THR A 106 -19.98 -11.73 -6.30
N ALA A 107 -21.27 -12.09 -6.30
CA ALA A 107 -21.74 -13.44 -5.97
C ALA A 107 -21.44 -14.45 -7.11
N GLY A 108 -20.16 -14.73 -7.35
CA GLY A 108 -19.68 -15.66 -8.35
C GLY A 108 -18.27 -16.17 -8.06
N THR A 109 -18.20 -17.24 -7.26
CA THR A 109 -17.10 -18.22 -7.18
C THR A 109 -15.77 -17.80 -6.48
N GLN A 110 -15.46 -18.58 -5.43
CA GLN A 110 -14.20 -18.78 -4.68
C GLN A 110 -13.95 -17.97 -3.37
N PRO A 111 -13.46 -18.64 -2.30
CA PRO A 111 -13.43 -18.10 -0.95
C PRO A 111 -12.24 -17.15 -0.72
N THR A 112 -12.43 -15.86 -0.99
CA THR A 112 -11.43 -14.79 -0.75
C THR A 112 -11.54 -14.11 0.61
N GLY A 113 -12.55 -14.47 1.42
CA GLY A 113 -12.89 -13.79 2.68
C GLY A 113 -11.82 -13.82 3.79
N ARG A 114 -10.77 -14.66 3.68
CA ARG A 114 -9.71 -14.77 4.71
C ARG A 114 -8.48 -13.88 4.45
N SER A 115 -8.25 -13.45 3.20
CA SER A 115 -7.10 -12.62 2.80
C SER A 115 -7.25 -11.15 3.22
N TYR A 116 -8.46 -10.60 3.08
CA TYR A 116 -8.75 -9.20 3.43
C TYR A 116 -8.64 -8.91 4.93
N ARG A 117 -9.19 -9.79 5.78
CA ARG A 117 -9.13 -9.65 7.25
C ARG A 117 -7.69 -9.72 7.76
N SER A 118 -6.89 -10.65 7.24
CA SER A 118 -5.48 -10.80 7.58
C SER A 118 -4.66 -9.57 7.15
N PHE A 119 -4.96 -8.98 5.99
CA PHE A 119 -4.34 -7.73 5.53
C PHE A 119 -4.75 -6.51 6.38
N MET A 120 -6.01 -6.46 6.84
CA MET A 120 -6.52 -5.42 7.73
C MET A 120 -5.90 -5.50 9.14
N GLU A 121 -5.80 -6.71 9.70
CA GLU A 121 -5.12 -6.96 10.98
C GLU A 121 -3.62 -6.65 10.88
N ALA A 122 -2.98 -7.00 9.76
CA ALA A 122 -1.60 -6.62 9.45
C ALA A 122 -1.40 -5.09 9.36
N SER A 123 -2.35 -4.36 8.77
CA SER A 123 -2.29 -2.89 8.63
C SER A 123 -2.43 -2.17 9.98
N ASP A 124 -3.39 -2.57 10.83
CA ASP A 124 -3.59 -1.95 12.14
C ASP A 124 -2.39 -2.25 13.08
N VAL A 125 -1.73 -3.39 12.89
CA VAL A 125 -0.46 -3.75 13.57
C VAL A 125 0.71 -2.93 13.05
N LEU A 126 0.84 -2.77 11.73
CA LEU A 126 1.90 -1.99 11.12
C LEU A 126 1.89 -0.54 11.63
N ASP A 127 0.71 0.08 11.71
CA ASP A 127 0.56 1.43 12.25
C ASP A 127 1.03 1.52 13.71
N LYS A 128 0.72 0.51 14.54
CA LYS A 128 1.20 0.44 15.93
C LYS A 128 2.73 0.30 15.99
N LEU A 129 3.31 -0.58 15.18
CA LEU A 129 4.76 -0.76 15.14
C LEU A 129 5.49 0.50 14.67
N LEU A 130 4.94 1.24 13.70
CA LEU A 130 5.50 2.51 13.24
C LEU A 130 5.44 3.58 14.33
N VAL A 131 4.35 3.64 15.11
CA VAL A 131 4.23 4.52 16.28
C VAL A 131 5.24 4.14 17.37
N GLU A 132 5.40 2.85 17.67
CA GLU A 132 6.39 2.36 18.65
C GLU A 132 7.84 2.61 18.22
N LEU A 133 8.09 2.66 16.91
CA LEU A 133 9.37 3.04 16.33
C LEU A 133 9.54 4.56 16.22
N GLU A 134 8.56 5.35 16.68
CA GLU A 134 8.54 6.82 16.56
C GLU A 134 8.80 7.28 15.12
N CYS A 135 8.41 6.46 14.14
CA CYS A 135 8.65 6.73 12.74
C CYS A 135 7.63 7.78 12.27
N PRO A 136 8.10 8.89 11.68
CA PRO A 136 7.18 9.87 11.11
C PRO A 136 6.36 9.22 9.98
N ALA A 137 5.08 9.62 9.86
CA ALA A 137 4.17 9.13 8.82
C ALA A 137 4.66 9.43 7.38
N ASP A 138 5.60 10.37 7.26
CA ASP A 138 6.38 10.66 6.06
C ASP A 138 7.86 10.40 6.39
N ASP A 139 8.48 9.46 5.67
CA ASP A 139 9.88 9.08 5.82
C ASP A 139 10.83 10.18 5.33
N GLY A 140 10.32 11.20 4.62
CA GLY A 140 11.14 12.27 4.06
C GLY A 140 11.82 11.87 2.76
N LEU A 141 11.44 10.75 2.15
CA LEU A 141 12.09 10.17 0.98
C LEU A 141 11.12 9.97 -0.20
N HIS A 142 11.58 10.35 -1.38
CA HIS A 142 11.00 9.92 -2.64
C HIS A 142 11.84 8.80 -3.24
N THR A 143 11.22 7.66 -3.52
CA THR A 143 11.89 6.57 -4.22
C THR A 143 12.00 6.91 -5.71
N LEU A 144 13.23 7.04 -6.21
CA LEU A 144 13.54 7.26 -7.63
C LEU A 144 13.74 5.93 -8.38
N GLY A 145 14.29 4.93 -7.70
CA GLY A 145 14.56 3.61 -8.26
C GLY A 145 14.50 2.55 -7.17
N HIS A 146 13.90 1.41 -7.51
CA HIS A 146 13.77 0.32 -6.57
C HIS A 146 13.85 -1.02 -7.30
N HIS A 147 14.84 -1.82 -6.94
CA HIS A 147 15.08 -3.12 -7.53
C HIS A 147 14.97 -4.18 -6.44
N GLU A 148 14.05 -5.12 -6.64
CA GLU A 148 13.88 -6.27 -5.76
C GLU A 148 14.27 -7.56 -6.47
N ARG A 149 15.03 -8.39 -5.75
CA ARG A 149 15.33 -9.77 -6.11
C ARG A 149 14.75 -10.68 -5.06
N VAL A 150 13.89 -11.59 -5.48
CA VAL A 150 13.19 -12.55 -4.64
C VAL A 150 13.67 -13.95 -4.97
N ARG A 151 13.90 -14.78 -3.94
CA ARG A 151 14.33 -16.16 -4.07
C ARG A 151 13.24 -17.10 -3.56
N ILE A 152 12.84 -18.06 -4.39
CA ILE A 152 11.93 -19.15 -4.04
C ILE A 152 12.73 -20.45 -3.91
N GLY A 153 12.51 -21.18 -2.82
CA GLY A 153 13.24 -22.39 -2.46
C GLY A 153 12.64 -23.67 -3.04
N SER A 154 13.30 -24.79 -2.78
CA SER A 154 12.91 -26.12 -3.26
C SER A 154 11.58 -26.62 -2.67
N ARG A 155 11.16 -26.11 -1.50
CA ARG A 155 9.83 -26.37 -0.92
C ARG A 155 8.79 -25.35 -1.39
N ARG A 156 9.09 -24.59 -2.45
CA ARG A 156 8.25 -23.52 -3.01
C ARG A 156 8.07 -22.33 -2.05
N GLU A 157 8.90 -22.22 -1.02
CA GLU A 157 8.84 -21.18 0.00
C GLU A 157 9.56 -19.89 -0.43
N LEU A 158 9.14 -18.74 0.13
CA LEU A 158 9.89 -17.49 0.02
C LEU A 158 11.15 -17.56 0.89
N LEU A 159 12.32 -17.84 0.31
CA LEU A 159 13.58 -17.91 1.06
C LEU A 159 14.03 -16.53 1.56
N GLY A 160 13.85 -15.53 0.72
CA GLY A 160 14.20 -14.17 1.07
C GLY A 160 14.12 -13.22 -0.10
N ARG A 161 14.32 -11.95 0.22
CA ARG A 161 14.36 -10.86 -0.74
C ARG A 161 15.53 -9.94 -0.46
N GLU A 162 16.06 -9.35 -1.52
CA GLU A 162 16.99 -8.23 -1.46
C GLU A 162 16.37 -7.04 -2.17
N SER A 163 16.45 -5.87 -1.55
CA SER A 163 15.93 -4.60 -2.08
C SER A 163 17.06 -3.60 -2.17
N GLN A 164 17.29 -3.06 -3.38
CA GLN A 164 18.18 -1.93 -3.63
C GLN A 164 17.33 -0.70 -3.93
N HIS A 165 17.60 0.38 -3.22
CA HIS A 165 16.85 1.62 -3.31
C HIS A 165 17.75 2.76 -3.78
N ILE A 166 17.19 3.61 -4.64
CA ILE A 166 17.68 4.95 -4.94
C ILE A 166 16.59 5.90 -4.47
N VAL A 167 16.89 6.71 -3.46
CA VAL A 167 15.96 7.65 -2.86
C VAL A 167 16.47 9.08 -3.00
N ARG A 168 15.56 10.04 -2.93
CA ARG A 168 15.85 11.47 -2.80
C ARG A 168 15.17 12.01 -1.56
N ALA A 169 15.92 12.70 -0.71
CA ALA A 169 15.33 13.40 0.42
C ALA A 169 14.52 14.62 -0.07
N HIS A 170 13.30 14.81 0.41
CA HIS A 170 12.50 16.02 0.14
C HIS A 170 12.45 16.98 1.32
N ARG A 171 13.11 16.65 2.42
CA ARG A 171 13.34 17.52 3.58
C ARG A 171 14.75 17.33 4.13
N ASP A 172 15.22 18.30 4.90
CA ASP A 172 16.51 18.22 5.58
C ASP A 172 16.47 17.26 6.77
N GLY A 173 17.63 16.66 7.06
CA GLY A 173 17.85 15.86 8.27
C GLY A 173 17.41 14.40 8.17
N VAL A 174 17.07 13.91 6.98
CA VAL A 174 16.70 12.50 6.79
C VAL A 174 17.94 11.63 6.94
N ASP A 175 17.90 10.69 7.87
CA ASP A 175 19.05 9.85 8.24
C ASP A 175 18.75 8.34 8.20
N ARG A 176 17.52 7.97 7.81
CA ARG A 176 17.07 6.58 7.84
C ARG A 176 15.97 6.28 6.83
N PHE A 177 15.80 4.99 6.58
CA PHE A 177 14.67 4.39 5.87
C PHE A 177 13.99 3.34 6.73
N VAL A 178 12.67 3.18 6.61
CA VAL A 178 11.91 2.15 7.33
C VAL A 178 11.54 1.02 6.39
N ALA A 179 12.17 -0.13 6.57
CA ALA A 179 11.88 -1.34 5.83
C ALA A 179 10.75 -2.14 6.48
N VAL A 180 9.76 -2.54 5.69
CA VAL A 180 8.63 -3.37 6.15
C VAL A 180 8.58 -4.66 5.34
N HIS A 181 8.70 -5.79 6.01
CA HIS A 181 8.55 -7.13 5.46
C HIS A 181 7.29 -7.80 6.01
N HIS A 182 6.50 -8.37 5.10
CA HIS A 182 5.37 -9.21 5.44
C HIS A 182 5.77 -10.63 5.06
N GLY A 183 5.88 -11.51 6.05
CA GLY A 183 6.05 -12.93 5.80
C GLY A 183 4.79 -13.56 5.24
N ASP A 184 4.96 -14.66 4.52
CA ASP A 184 3.83 -15.43 3.99
C ASP A 184 3.05 -16.10 5.14
N PRO A 185 1.77 -16.48 4.94
CA PRO A 185 0.96 -17.12 5.96
C PRO A 185 1.67 -18.34 6.57
N GLY A 186 1.74 -18.39 7.91
CA GLY A 186 2.43 -19.45 8.64
C GLY A 186 3.93 -19.24 8.81
N CYS A 187 4.47 -18.07 8.46
CA CYS A 187 5.84 -17.70 8.79
C CYS A 187 6.08 -17.67 10.32
N ALA A 188 7.36 -17.75 10.69
CA ALA A 188 7.89 -17.64 12.04
C ALA A 188 8.79 -16.39 12.15
N PRO A 189 8.24 -15.22 12.53
CA PRO A 189 8.98 -13.95 12.54
C PRO A 189 10.27 -13.95 13.35
N GLU A 190 10.36 -14.76 14.40
CA GLU A 190 11.54 -14.95 15.26
C GLU A 190 12.76 -15.43 14.46
N ARG A 191 12.51 -16.18 13.39
CA ARG A 191 13.54 -16.77 12.53
C ARG A 191 13.86 -15.88 11.33
N MET A 192 13.13 -14.79 11.14
CA MET A 192 13.42 -13.82 10.09
C MET A 192 14.69 -13.03 10.44
N THR A 193 15.58 -12.93 9.45
CA THR A 193 16.87 -12.25 9.59
C THR A 193 16.94 -11.06 8.64
N LEU A 194 17.22 -9.88 9.19
CA LEU A 194 17.48 -8.66 8.43
C LEU A 194 18.98 -8.56 8.14
N HIS A 195 19.32 -8.28 6.89
CA HIS A 195 20.68 -8.04 6.44
C HIS A 195 20.80 -6.62 5.91
N ALA A 196 21.59 -5.76 6.54
CA ALA A 196 21.99 -4.48 5.95
C ALA A 196 23.20 -4.74 5.05
N LEU A 197 23.06 -4.49 3.74
CA LEU A 197 24.02 -4.95 2.74
C LEU A 197 24.95 -3.82 2.29
N GLU A 198 24.39 -2.67 1.91
CA GLU A 198 25.17 -1.53 1.40
C GLU A 198 24.60 -0.21 1.92
N ASN A 199 25.51 0.69 2.32
CA ASN A 199 25.23 2.08 2.73
C ASN A 199 24.11 2.23 3.77
N CYS A 200 23.92 1.21 4.61
CA CYS A 200 23.02 1.28 5.74
C CYS A 200 23.47 0.34 6.84
N ARG A 201 23.01 0.60 8.05
CA ARG A 201 23.10 -0.33 9.18
C ARG A 201 21.73 -0.51 9.83
N PRO A 202 21.48 -1.66 10.48
CA PRO A 202 20.23 -1.85 11.19
C PRO A 202 20.15 -0.90 12.40
N GLY A 203 19.00 -0.24 12.54
CA GLY A 203 18.60 0.48 13.75
C GLY A 203 17.69 -0.38 14.61
N ARG A 204 16.56 0.16 15.07
CA ARG A 204 15.57 -0.63 15.79
C ARG A 204 14.87 -1.62 14.85
N VAL A 205 14.70 -2.84 15.33
CA VAL A 205 13.92 -3.88 14.66
C VAL A 205 12.75 -4.30 15.56
N ARG A 206 11.58 -4.46 14.96
CA ARG A 206 10.36 -4.94 15.61
C ARG A 206 9.74 -6.05 14.78
N ARG A 207 9.14 -7.01 15.47
CA ARG A 207 8.46 -8.15 14.87
C ARG A 207 7.09 -8.27 15.50
N HIS A 208 6.09 -8.61 14.71
CA HIS A 208 4.77 -8.94 15.22
C HIS A 208 4.38 -10.35 14.81
N HIS A 209 4.35 -11.23 15.81
CA HIS A 209 4.20 -12.67 15.65
C HIS A 209 2.87 -13.06 15.01
N ALA A 210 1.76 -12.48 15.45
CA ALA A 210 0.44 -12.89 14.99
C ALA A 210 0.16 -12.54 13.51
N THR A 211 0.87 -11.55 12.94
CA THR A 211 0.66 -11.10 11.56
C THR A 211 1.85 -11.33 10.64
N GLY A 212 2.96 -11.87 11.14
CA GLY A 212 4.12 -12.17 10.31
C GLY A 212 4.92 -10.94 9.87
N ILE A 213 4.82 -9.81 10.58
CA ILE A 213 5.42 -8.54 10.13
C ILE A 213 6.78 -8.32 10.80
N LEU A 214 7.77 -7.91 10.00
CA LEU A 214 9.04 -7.36 10.46
C LEU A 214 9.17 -5.91 9.98
N VAL A 215 9.45 -5.00 10.91
CA VAL A 215 9.73 -3.59 10.63
C VAL A 215 11.13 -3.26 11.15
N ALA A 216 11.94 -2.60 10.32
CA ALA A 216 13.30 -2.26 10.68
C ALA A 216 13.69 -0.86 10.21
N GLU A 217 14.39 -0.14 11.07
CA GLU A 217 15.12 1.06 10.65
C GLU A 217 16.41 0.66 9.95
N LEU A 218 16.69 1.32 8.83
CA LEU A 218 17.96 1.28 8.11
C LEU A 218 18.57 2.67 8.19
N LEU A 219 19.61 2.82 9.00
CA LEU A 219 20.26 4.10 9.26
C LEU A 219 21.33 4.34 8.20
N PHE A 220 21.39 5.54 7.62
CA PHE A 220 22.31 5.91 6.54
C PHE A 220 23.69 6.36 7.04
N ASP A 221 23.81 6.61 8.35
CA ASP A 221 25.01 7.18 9.01
C ASP A 221 25.46 8.55 8.49
N ILE A 222 24.61 9.18 7.69
CA ILE A 222 24.69 10.57 7.28
C ILE A 222 23.31 11.20 7.37
N ARG A 223 23.27 12.54 7.44
CA ARG A 223 22.03 13.32 7.35
C ARG A 223 21.93 13.92 5.95
N LEU A 224 20.91 13.52 5.21
CA LEU A 224 20.60 14.03 3.89
C LEU A 224 19.94 15.41 3.99
N ARG A 225 20.26 16.29 3.05
CA ARG A 225 19.55 17.56 2.81
C ARG A 225 18.47 17.36 1.76
N ALA A 226 17.50 18.26 1.73
CA ALA A 226 16.50 18.29 0.68
C ALA A 226 17.16 18.35 -0.70
N GLY A 227 16.81 17.40 -1.56
CA GLY A 227 17.38 17.22 -2.90
C GLY A 227 18.47 16.15 -2.99
N ASP A 228 19.13 15.80 -1.89
CA ASP A 228 20.21 14.80 -1.88
C ASP A 228 19.67 13.42 -2.28
N THR A 229 20.45 12.70 -3.07
CA THR A 229 20.14 11.30 -3.40
C THR A 229 20.99 10.34 -2.60
N PHE A 230 20.39 9.21 -2.24
CA PHE A 230 21.07 8.16 -1.49
C PHE A 230 20.74 6.79 -2.05
N LEU A 231 21.73 5.91 -2.09
CA LEU A 231 21.61 4.54 -2.57
C LEU A 231 21.98 3.60 -1.45
N PHE A 232 21.10 2.64 -1.16
CA PHE A 232 21.33 1.62 -0.14
C PHE A 232 20.72 0.27 -0.53
N ARG A 233 21.19 -0.80 0.10
CA ARG A 233 20.72 -2.16 -0.14
C ARG A 233 20.54 -2.91 1.17
N TYR A 234 19.44 -3.66 1.27
CA TYR A 234 19.16 -4.54 2.40
C TYR A 234 18.47 -5.82 1.92
N GLY A 235 18.47 -6.84 2.77
CA GLY A 235 17.77 -8.09 2.53
C GLY A 235 17.01 -8.57 3.77
N VAL A 236 15.99 -9.39 3.54
CA VAL A 236 15.29 -10.12 4.59
C VAL A 236 15.23 -11.58 4.19
N GLU A 237 15.73 -12.44 5.07
CA GLU A 237 15.56 -13.88 4.99
C GLU A 237 14.39 -14.28 5.89
N ASP A 238 13.49 -15.09 5.33
CA ASP A 238 12.33 -15.62 6.05
C ASP A 238 12.38 -17.14 5.94
N GLY A 239 12.10 -17.72 4.76
CA GLY A 239 12.21 -19.16 4.50
C GLY A 239 11.34 -20.06 5.38
N THR A 240 10.53 -19.47 6.27
CA THR A 240 9.84 -20.23 7.32
C THR A 240 8.41 -20.59 6.97
N ALA A 241 7.80 -19.85 6.03
CA ALA A 241 6.45 -20.09 5.58
C ALA A 241 6.32 -21.32 4.67
N GLY A 242 5.08 -21.61 4.27
CA GLY A 242 4.74 -22.65 3.30
C GLY A 242 5.00 -22.24 1.84
N ALA A 243 4.38 -22.97 0.92
CA ALA A 243 4.50 -22.71 -0.51
C ALA A 243 3.90 -21.34 -0.89
N SER A 244 4.74 -20.48 -1.46
CA SER A 244 4.37 -19.18 -1.98
C SER A 244 3.83 -19.32 -3.40
N ARG A 245 2.87 -18.47 -3.78
CA ARG A 245 2.24 -18.45 -5.11
C ARG A 245 2.26 -17.08 -5.77
N GLU A 246 2.70 -16.07 -5.03
CA GLU A 246 2.85 -14.72 -5.54
C GLU A 246 3.81 -13.91 -4.71
N TYR A 247 4.42 -12.92 -5.34
CA TYR A 247 5.11 -11.83 -4.66
C TYR A 247 4.46 -10.51 -5.08
N VAL A 248 4.09 -9.70 -4.11
CA VAL A 248 3.41 -8.43 -4.33
C VAL A 248 4.14 -7.30 -3.60
N ARG A 249 4.30 -6.17 -4.29
CA ARG A 249 4.83 -4.94 -3.72
C ARG A 249 3.78 -3.84 -3.80
N GLY A 250 3.53 -3.19 -2.67
CA GLY A 250 2.71 -1.99 -2.57
C GLY A 250 3.51 -0.71 -2.74
N PHE A 251 2.89 0.28 -3.37
CA PHE A 251 3.41 1.62 -3.58
C PHE A 251 2.38 2.65 -3.15
N GLY A 252 2.71 3.45 -2.14
CA GLY A 252 1.85 4.52 -1.65
C GLY A 252 1.79 5.70 -2.61
N ALA A 253 2.97 6.23 -2.99
CA ALA A 253 3.09 7.35 -3.92
C ALA A 253 3.48 6.86 -5.33
N PRO A 254 2.96 7.49 -6.40
CA PRO A 254 3.43 7.24 -7.74
C PRO A 254 4.81 7.88 -7.95
N GLY A 255 5.62 7.29 -8.82
CA GLY A 255 6.94 7.81 -9.16
C GLY A 255 8.05 6.76 -9.00
N GLY A 256 9.19 7.08 -9.62
CA GLY A 256 10.33 6.19 -9.67
C GLY A 256 10.14 4.96 -10.57
N GLN A 257 11.24 4.29 -10.85
CA GLN A 257 11.26 3.01 -11.56
C GLN A 257 11.24 1.86 -10.57
N TYR A 258 10.52 0.79 -10.91
CA TYR A 258 10.56 -0.46 -10.15
C TYR A 258 10.93 -1.64 -11.04
N ALA A 259 11.84 -2.47 -10.55
CA ALA A 259 12.20 -3.74 -11.17
C ALA A 259 12.02 -4.86 -10.15
N LEU A 260 11.29 -5.90 -10.53
CA LEU A 260 11.11 -7.10 -9.72
C LEU A 260 11.64 -8.28 -10.50
N GLN A 261 12.57 -9.02 -9.90
CA GLN A 261 13.03 -10.31 -10.39
C GLN A 261 12.74 -11.38 -9.35
N ILE A 262 12.16 -12.49 -9.80
CA ILE A 262 11.97 -13.69 -8.99
C ILE A 262 12.82 -14.79 -9.59
N ARG A 263 13.59 -15.46 -8.74
CA ARG A 263 14.38 -16.63 -9.08
C ARG A 263 13.88 -17.84 -8.32
N PHE A 264 13.65 -18.92 -9.03
CA PHE A 264 13.17 -20.20 -8.53
C PHE A 264 14.32 -21.20 -8.36
N ASP A 265 14.13 -22.13 -7.44
CA ASP A 265 14.97 -23.33 -7.32
C ASP A 265 14.85 -24.21 -8.57
N GLU A 266 15.88 -24.98 -8.91
CA GLU A 266 15.80 -25.92 -10.05
C GLU A 266 14.77 -27.02 -9.86
N ASN A 267 14.51 -27.42 -8.62
CA ASN A 267 13.58 -28.50 -8.31
C ASN A 267 12.14 -27.99 -8.10
N ALA A 268 11.92 -26.67 -8.23
CA ALA A 268 10.63 -26.03 -7.99
C ALA A 268 10.38 -24.93 -9.03
N LEU A 269 10.28 -25.31 -10.31
CA LEU A 269 9.91 -24.40 -11.39
C LEU A 269 8.37 -24.31 -11.54
N PRO A 270 7.80 -23.10 -11.66
CA PRO A 270 6.37 -22.94 -11.92
C PRO A 270 6.03 -23.30 -13.37
N VAL A 271 4.80 -23.79 -13.59
CA VAL A 271 4.29 -24.06 -14.94
C VAL A 271 3.94 -22.77 -15.68
N ARG A 272 3.52 -21.74 -14.94
CA ARG A 272 3.09 -20.46 -15.50
C ARG A 272 3.38 -19.31 -14.57
N CYS A 273 3.86 -18.20 -15.11
CA CYS A 273 4.04 -16.94 -14.39
C CYS A 273 3.18 -15.84 -15.03
N HIS A 274 2.64 -14.94 -14.23
CA HIS A 274 1.89 -13.80 -14.72
C HIS A 274 2.12 -12.56 -13.87
N ARG A 275 2.27 -11.39 -14.52
CA ARG A 275 2.15 -10.11 -13.80
C ARG A 275 0.70 -9.87 -13.42
N PHE A 276 0.50 -9.10 -12.36
CA PHE A 276 -0.77 -8.50 -12.06
C PHE A 276 -0.56 -7.12 -11.43
N THR A 277 -1.59 -6.28 -11.52
CA THR A 277 -1.69 -5.05 -10.74
C THR A 277 -2.95 -5.10 -9.89
N ARG A 278 -2.92 -4.42 -8.75
CA ARG A 278 -4.11 -4.15 -7.95
C ARG A 278 -4.10 -2.71 -7.50
N HIS A 279 -5.25 -2.05 -7.52
CA HIS A 279 -5.36 -0.70 -6.99
C HIS A 279 -5.39 -0.68 -5.45
N SER A 280 -5.82 -1.79 -4.83
CA SER A 280 -5.76 -2.03 -3.38
C SER A 280 -5.81 -3.54 -3.09
N ALA A 281 -5.56 -3.95 -1.85
CA ALA A 281 -5.59 -5.37 -1.47
C ALA A 281 -6.94 -6.04 -1.78
N ALA A 282 -8.04 -5.30 -1.63
CA ALA A 282 -9.40 -5.76 -1.89
C ALA A 282 -9.85 -5.61 -3.36
N ALA A 283 -9.10 -4.88 -4.19
CA ALA A 283 -9.45 -4.71 -5.60
C ALA A 283 -9.22 -6.02 -6.39
N PRO A 284 -10.04 -6.30 -7.42
CA PRO A 284 -9.77 -7.36 -8.38
C PRO A 284 -8.37 -7.20 -9.01
N ARG A 285 -7.73 -8.33 -9.36
CA ARG A 285 -6.47 -8.32 -10.12
C ARG A 285 -6.75 -7.78 -11.53
N GLY A 286 -6.09 -6.69 -11.89
CA GLY A 286 -6.04 -6.17 -13.25
C GLY A 286 -4.72 -6.53 -13.95
N GLY A 287 -4.65 -6.25 -15.25
CA GLY A 287 -3.40 -6.31 -16.01
C GLY A 287 -2.70 -7.67 -16.01
N ARG A 288 -3.48 -8.76 -16.00
CA ARG A 288 -2.94 -10.13 -16.03
C ARG A 288 -2.31 -10.39 -17.39
N GLN A 289 -0.99 -10.48 -17.41
CA GLN A 289 -0.22 -10.81 -18.60
C GLN A 289 0.77 -11.91 -18.23
N GLU A 290 0.86 -12.93 -19.07
CA GLU A 290 1.81 -14.01 -18.91
C GLU A 290 3.25 -13.51 -19.06
N LEU A 291 4.13 -13.97 -18.19
CA LEU A 291 5.54 -13.62 -18.21
C LEU A 291 6.36 -14.85 -18.56
N PRO A 292 7.28 -14.77 -19.53
CA PRO A 292 8.13 -15.90 -19.89
C PRO A 292 9.10 -16.20 -18.75
N LEU A 293 9.07 -17.45 -18.27
CA LEU A 293 10.10 -17.97 -17.38
C LEU A 293 11.34 -18.29 -18.20
N SER A 294 12.50 -17.75 -17.82
CA SER A 294 13.77 -18.16 -18.43
C SER A 294 14.18 -19.53 -17.86
N PRO A 295 14.22 -20.63 -18.65
CA PRO A 295 14.51 -21.96 -18.10
C PRO A 295 15.95 -22.07 -17.58
N ARG A 296 16.91 -21.51 -18.34
CA ARG A 296 18.33 -21.53 -17.98
C ARG A 296 18.63 -20.73 -16.71
N HIS A 297 17.98 -19.58 -16.55
CA HIS A 297 18.22 -18.68 -15.42
C HIS A 297 17.23 -18.88 -14.27
N ARG A 298 16.20 -19.72 -14.48
CA ARG A 298 15.12 -20.05 -13.54
C ARG A 298 14.47 -18.79 -12.98
N SER A 299 14.30 -17.78 -13.83
CA SER A 299 13.90 -16.44 -13.39
C SER A 299 12.85 -15.82 -14.27
N VAL A 300 11.98 -15.05 -13.65
CA VAL A 300 10.99 -14.18 -14.29
C VAL A 300 11.16 -12.78 -13.73
N HIS A 301 10.83 -11.76 -14.52
CA HIS A 301 10.91 -10.38 -14.06
C HIS A 301 9.80 -9.52 -14.66
N LEU A 302 9.59 -8.36 -14.04
CA LEU A 302 8.85 -7.26 -14.62
C LEU A 302 9.58 -5.95 -14.30
N VAL A 303 9.33 -4.95 -15.13
CA VAL A 303 9.80 -3.58 -14.91
C VAL A 303 8.61 -2.64 -15.08
N GLU A 304 8.41 -1.76 -14.11
CA GLU A 304 7.50 -0.62 -14.18
C GLU A 304 8.36 0.64 -14.35
N PRO A 305 8.44 1.21 -15.57
CA PRO A 305 9.27 2.40 -15.84
C PRO A 305 8.87 3.60 -14.99
N ARG A 306 7.59 3.67 -14.64
CA ARG A 306 7.04 4.64 -13.71
C ARG A 306 5.95 3.97 -12.88
N VAL A 307 6.20 3.84 -11.59
CA VAL A 307 5.26 3.23 -10.67
C VAL A 307 4.03 4.10 -10.47
N ARG A 308 2.86 3.47 -10.39
CA ARG A 308 1.59 4.08 -10.00
C ARG A 308 1.24 3.66 -8.57
N SER A 309 0.45 4.46 -7.87
CA SER A 309 -0.12 4.05 -6.59
C SER A 309 -0.92 2.75 -6.75
N GLY A 310 -0.77 1.85 -5.79
CA GLY A 310 -1.38 0.53 -5.80
C GLY A 310 -0.35 -0.55 -5.56
N MET A 311 -0.55 -1.71 -6.16
CA MET A 311 0.28 -2.90 -6.00
C MET A 311 0.62 -3.47 -7.36
N VAL A 312 1.85 -3.96 -7.49
CA VAL A 312 2.27 -4.78 -8.63
C VAL A 312 2.90 -6.06 -8.10
N GLY A 313 2.72 -7.14 -8.82
CA GLY A 313 3.27 -8.42 -8.43
C GLY A 313 3.39 -9.39 -9.58
N ILE A 314 4.04 -10.50 -9.27
CA ILE A 314 4.09 -11.68 -10.13
C ILE A 314 3.44 -12.80 -9.34
N GLY A 315 2.42 -13.41 -9.93
CA GLY A 315 1.84 -14.66 -9.47
C GLY A 315 2.35 -15.81 -10.32
N TRP A 316 2.41 -16.98 -9.74
CA TRP A 316 2.81 -18.20 -10.46
C TRP A 316 1.94 -19.38 -10.06
N ASP A 317 1.83 -20.32 -10.99
CA ASP A 317 1.16 -21.59 -10.77
C ASP A 317 2.19 -22.72 -10.68
N TRP A 318 1.94 -23.65 -9.78
CA TRP A 318 2.78 -24.83 -9.57
C TRP A 318 2.28 -26.05 -10.32
N GLU A 319 1.03 -26.04 -10.76
CA GLU A 319 0.31 -27.15 -11.42
C GLU A 319 -0.37 -26.69 -12.70
#